data_AF-A0A9Q1MN10-F1
#
_entry.id   AF-A0A9Q1MN10-F1
#
_cell.length_a   1.000
_cell.length_b   1.000
_cell.length_c   1.000
_cell.angle_alpha   90.00
_cell.angle_beta   90.00
_cell.angle_gamma   90.00
#
_symmetry.space_group_name_H-M   'P 1'
#
loop_
_entity.id
_entity.type
_entity.pdbx_description
1 polymer ?
#
loop_
_entity_poly.entity_id
_entity_poly.type
_entity_poly.pdbx_seq_one_letter_code
_entity_poly.pdbx_strand_id
1 'polypeptide(L)'
;MMSWTAKHISTIFNRPNLTPNSLSWVLQQWRGIRVKVRNNNLEQALFLMQRKMQSSGMERLIKREQLHHIKNSEKRVLARKRLQCKIRSQELARKLKSILIKKVRGL
;
A
#
# COMPACT_ATOMS: atom_id res chain seq x y z
N MET A 1 -2.44 -36.31 12.41
CA MET A 1 -2.13 -36.09 10.98
C MET A 1 -3.43 -35.87 10.23
N MET A 2 -3.33 -35.19 9.08
CA MET A 2 -4.37 -34.88 8.08
C MET A 2 -5.01 -33.49 8.20
N SER A 3 -4.73 -32.74 7.14
CA SER A 3 -4.68 -31.30 6.97
C SER A 3 -6.01 -30.69 6.55
N TRP A 4 -6.36 -29.55 7.15
CA TRP A 4 -7.35 -28.61 6.62
C TRP A 4 -6.86 -28.01 5.30
N THR A 5 -7.33 -28.53 4.18
CA THR A 5 -7.16 -27.86 2.87
C THR A 5 -8.22 -26.78 2.73
N ALA A 6 -7.76 -25.52 2.71
CA ALA A 6 -8.55 -24.32 2.52
C ALA A 6 -9.39 -24.39 1.22
N LYS A 7 -10.73 -24.34 1.36
CA LYS A 7 -11.69 -24.22 0.24
C LYS A 7 -12.33 -22.83 0.20
N HIS A 8 -11.53 -21.77 0.05
CA HIS A 8 -12.07 -20.41 0.06
C HIS A 8 -11.43 -19.47 -0.97
N ILE A 9 -11.45 -19.82 -2.26
CA ILE A 9 -11.20 -18.83 -3.33
C ILE A 9 -12.01 -19.17 -4.59
N SER A 10 -13.34 -19.06 -4.56
CA SER A 10 -14.14 -19.11 -5.80
C SER A 10 -15.52 -18.48 -5.64
N THR A 11 -15.59 -17.22 -5.22
CA THR A 11 -16.87 -16.46 -5.26
C THR A 11 -16.73 -15.00 -5.69
N ILE A 12 -15.52 -14.51 -6.05
CA ILE A 12 -15.34 -13.09 -6.40
C ILE A 12 -15.85 -12.77 -7.82
N PHE A 13 -16.05 -13.75 -8.70
CA PHE A 13 -16.40 -13.51 -10.11
C PHE A 13 -17.74 -14.11 -10.57
N ASN A 14 -18.72 -14.25 -9.67
CA ASN A 14 -20.10 -14.54 -10.08
C ASN A 14 -21.04 -13.50 -9.49
N ARG A 15 -21.43 -12.49 -10.29
CA ARG A 15 -22.73 -11.85 -10.11
C ARG A 15 -23.44 -11.61 -11.45
N PRO A 16 -24.78 -11.76 -11.46
CA PRO A 16 -25.59 -11.92 -12.65
C PRO A 16 -25.98 -10.57 -13.26
N ASN A 17 -26.46 -10.66 -14.49
CA ASN A 17 -27.01 -9.58 -15.32
C ASN A 17 -28.05 -8.73 -14.57
N LEU A 18 -27.63 -7.58 -14.07
CA LEU A 18 -28.48 -6.43 -13.80
C LEU A 18 -27.95 -5.36 -14.74
N THR A 19 -28.80 -4.72 -15.54
CA THR A 19 -28.43 -3.64 -16.46
C THR A 19 -28.15 -2.35 -15.70
N PRO A 20 -26.90 -1.85 -15.62
CA PRO A 20 -26.63 -0.64 -14.87
C PRO A 20 -25.97 0.35 -15.83
N ASN A 21 -26.66 1.44 -16.16
CA ASN A 21 -26.16 2.64 -16.83
C ASN A 21 -24.69 2.55 -17.28
N SER A 22 -24.44 2.22 -18.56
CA SER A 22 -23.13 1.78 -19.06
C SER A 22 -21.97 2.75 -18.75
N LEU A 23 -22.26 4.03 -18.55
CA LEU A 23 -21.30 5.05 -18.12
C LEU A 23 -20.68 4.74 -16.74
N SER A 24 -21.48 4.25 -15.80
CA SER A 24 -21.03 3.96 -14.43
C SER A 24 -20.05 2.79 -14.39
N TRP A 25 -20.29 1.73 -15.19
CA TRP A 25 -19.41 0.57 -15.27
C TRP A 25 -18.08 0.87 -15.96
N VAL A 26 -18.11 1.66 -17.04
CA VAL A 26 -16.88 2.13 -17.69
C VAL A 26 -16.06 2.98 -16.71
N LEU A 27 -16.67 3.85 -15.93
CA LEU A 27 -15.97 4.65 -14.91
C LEU A 27 -15.50 3.81 -13.71
N GLN A 28 -16.24 2.77 -13.32
CA GLN A 28 -15.88 1.88 -12.21
C GLN A 28 -14.75 0.91 -12.59
N GLN A 29 -14.69 0.48 -13.85
CA GLN A 29 -13.53 -0.22 -14.42
C GLN A 29 -12.24 0.63 -14.31
N TRP A 30 -12.35 1.96 -14.25
CA TRP A 30 -11.21 2.86 -14.10
C TRP A 30 -10.76 3.10 -12.67
N ARG A 31 -11.41 2.48 -11.68
CA ARG A 31 -11.01 2.57 -10.27
C ARG A 31 -9.91 1.54 -9.97
N GLY A 32 -8.69 1.99 -9.73
CA GLY A 32 -7.59 1.15 -9.25
C GLY A 32 -6.25 1.39 -9.94
N ILE A 33 -5.21 0.71 -9.46
CA ILE A 33 -3.86 0.81 -10.02
C ILE A 33 -3.73 -0.20 -11.16
N ARG A 34 -3.73 0.30 -12.39
CA ARG A 34 -3.63 -0.51 -13.61
C ARG A 34 -2.41 -0.07 -14.41
N VAL A 35 -1.79 -1.01 -15.12
CA VAL A 35 -0.64 -0.77 -16.00
C VAL A 35 -0.83 -1.61 -17.27
N LYS A 36 -0.64 -1.00 -18.44
CA LYS A 36 -0.62 -1.73 -19.71
C LYS A 36 0.79 -2.29 -19.92
N VAL A 37 0.89 -3.59 -20.16
CA VAL A 37 2.15 -4.22 -20.55
C VAL A 37 2.46 -3.78 -21.98
N ARG A 38 3.68 -3.28 -22.22
CA ARG A 38 4.17 -2.88 -23.55
C ARG A 38 5.41 -3.70 -23.86
N ASN A 39 5.65 -3.97 -25.16
CA ASN A 39 6.88 -4.60 -25.66
C ASN A 39 7.21 -5.94 -24.97
N ASN A 40 6.19 -6.74 -24.62
CA ASN A 40 6.31 -7.99 -23.87
C ASN A 40 7.11 -7.89 -22.55
N ASN A 41 7.27 -6.68 -21.98
CA ASN A 41 8.02 -6.48 -20.75
C ASN A 41 7.08 -6.48 -19.53
N LEU A 42 6.78 -7.67 -19.03
CA LEU A 42 5.95 -7.86 -17.85
C LEU A 42 6.62 -7.36 -16.57
N GLU A 43 7.93 -7.60 -16.41
CA GLU A 43 8.68 -7.23 -15.22
C GLU A 43 8.64 -5.72 -14.96
N GLN A 44 8.87 -4.93 -16.02
CA GLN A 44 8.76 -3.48 -15.94
C GLN A 44 7.33 -3.03 -15.60
N ALA A 45 6.31 -3.68 -16.18
CA ALA A 45 4.92 -3.37 -15.87
C ALA A 45 4.57 -3.67 -14.41
N LEU A 46 5.06 -4.79 -13.86
CA LEU A 46 4.88 -5.16 -12.45
C LEU A 46 5.62 -4.20 -11.51
N PHE A 47 6.85 -3.82 -11.84
CA PHE A 47 7.60 -2.82 -11.07
C PHE A 47 6.86 -1.47 -11.01
N LEU A 48 6.32 -1.02 -12.14
CA LEU A 48 5.53 0.21 -12.19
C LEU A 48 4.22 0.09 -11.39
N MET A 49 3.55 -1.07 -11.46
CA MET A 49 2.35 -1.34 -10.68
C MET A 49 2.65 -1.32 -9.18
N GLN A 50 3.73 -1.99 -8.75
CA GLN A 50 4.21 -1.99 -7.37
C GLN A 50 4.52 -0.56 -6.92
N ARG A 51 5.34 0.19 -7.65
CA ARG A 51 5.68 1.57 -7.29
C ARG A 51 4.43 2.44 -7.11
N LYS A 52 3.47 2.36 -8.03
CA LYS A 52 2.19 3.08 -7.91
C LYS A 52 1.39 2.64 -6.68
N MET A 53 1.36 1.34 -6.36
CA MET A 53 0.72 0.78 -5.16
C MET A 53 1.38 1.20 -3.86
N GLN A 54 2.70 1.31 -3.83
CA GLN A 54 3.44 1.75 -2.65
C GLN A 54 3.25 3.25 -2.41
N SER A 55 3.36 4.07 -3.46
CA SER A 55 3.19 5.52 -3.39
C SER A 55 1.77 5.93 -3.02
N SER A 56 0.74 5.20 -3.48
CA SER A 56 -0.65 5.44 -3.07
C SER A 56 -0.91 5.08 -1.59
N GLY A 57 0.04 4.40 -0.94
CA GLY A 57 -0.09 3.93 0.43
C GLY A 57 -0.96 2.67 0.56
N MET A 58 -1.49 2.13 -0.53
CA MET A 58 -2.36 0.96 -0.52
C MET A 58 -1.64 -0.29 0.03
N GLU A 59 -0.38 -0.49 -0.36
CA GLU A 59 0.44 -1.59 0.20
C GLU A 59 0.48 -1.55 1.74
N ARG A 60 0.60 -0.33 2.31
CA ARG A 60 0.66 -0.16 3.77
C ARG A 60 -0.70 -0.42 4.41
N LEU A 61 -1.80 -0.13 3.73
CA LEU A 61 -3.14 -0.42 4.23
C LEU A 61 -3.37 -1.93 4.28
N ILE A 62 -3.05 -2.63 3.18
CA ILE A 62 -3.17 -4.09 3.07
C ILE A 62 -2.29 -4.78 4.11
N LYS A 63 -0.99 -4.41 4.21
CA LYS A 63 -0.07 -5.04 5.19
C LYS A 63 -0.41 -4.72 6.65
N ARG A 64 -1.14 -3.64 6.91
CA ARG A 64 -1.53 -3.23 8.28
C ARG A 64 -2.96 -3.63 8.62
N GLU A 65 -3.59 -4.48 7.82
CA GLU A 65 -4.89 -5.03 8.10
C GLU A 65 -4.92 -5.63 9.51
N GLN A 66 -5.90 -5.23 10.31
CA GLN A 66 -6.02 -5.67 11.69
C GLN A 66 -6.74 -7.02 11.71
N LEU A 67 -6.04 -8.08 12.10
CA LEU A 67 -6.63 -9.41 12.26
C LEU A 67 -7.54 -9.51 13.50
N HIS A 68 -7.31 -8.65 14.49
CA HIS A 68 -8.07 -8.62 15.75
C HIS A 68 -8.47 -7.19 16.11
N HIS A 69 -9.47 -7.08 16.97
CA HIS A 69 -9.94 -5.79 17.47
C HIS A 69 -8.93 -5.15 18.42
N ILE A 70 -8.63 -3.88 18.19
CA ILE A 70 -7.82 -3.03 19.08
C ILE A 70 -8.72 -1.97 19.70
N LYS A 71 -8.68 -1.85 21.04
CA LYS A 71 -9.49 -0.85 21.77
C LYS A 71 -9.03 0.58 21.47
N ASN A 72 -9.90 1.56 21.71
CA ASN A 72 -9.61 2.96 21.39
C ASN A 72 -8.43 3.55 22.19
N SER A 73 -8.25 3.14 23.45
CA SER A 73 -7.09 3.51 24.28
C SER A 73 -5.77 3.07 23.62
N GLU A 74 -5.71 1.82 23.17
CA GLU A 74 -4.54 1.25 22.51
C GLU A 74 -4.28 1.89 21.14
N LYS A 75 -5.33 2.18 20.36
CA LYS A 75 -5.21 2.93 19.09
C LYS A 75 -4.51 4.28 19.31
N ARG A 76 -4.86 5.01 20.37
CA ARG A 76 -4.23 6.30 20.72
C ARG A 76 -2.74 6.13 21.07
N VAL A 77 -2.40 5.10 21.84
CA VAL A 77 -1.01 4.80 22.20
C VAL A 77 -0.19 4.45 20.94
N LEU A 78 -0.72 3.61 20.05
CA LEU A 78 -0.06 3.24 18.80
C LEU A 78 0.15 4.44 17.87
N ALA A 79 -0.84 5.32 17.76
CA ALA A 79 -0.72 6.56 16.98
C ALA A 79 0.40 7.47 17.53
N ARG A 80 0.44 7.66 18.85
CA ARG A 80 1.50 8.44 19.52
C ARG A 80 2.89 7.85 19.29
N LYS A 81 3.05 6.53 19.44
CA LYS A 81 4.33 5.84 19.18
C LYS A 81 4.78 6.01 17.72
N ARG A 82 3.86 5.85 16.76
CA ARG A 82 4.15 6.07 15.32
C ARG A 82 4.59 7.50 15.03
N LEU A 83 3.92 8.50 15.63
CA LEU A 83 4.29 9.90 15.50
C LEU A 83 5.70 10.15 16.04
N GLN A 84 6.02 9.64 17.22
CA GLN A 84 7.34 9.80 17.83
C GLN A 84 8.44 9.18 16.96
N CYS A 85 8.23 7.97 16.42
CA CYS A 85 9.18 7.35 15.50
C CYS A 85 9.40 8.19 14.23
N LYS A 86 8.33 8.77 13.67
CA LYS A 86 8.42 9.66 12.51
C LYS A 86 9.25 10.90 12.82
N ILE A 87 9.00 11.56 13.95
CA ILE A 87 9.74 12.76 14.36
C ILE A 87 11.22 12.44 14.55
N ARG A 88 11.55 11.38 15.30
CA ARG A 88 12.94 10.94 15.52
C ARG A 88 13.68 10.65 14.21
N SER A 89 13.03 9.95 13.28
CA SER A 89 13.62 9.65 11.96
C SER A 89 13.87 10.92 11.15
N GLN A 90 12.94 11.89 11.17
CA GLN A 90 13.11 13.16 10.48
C GLN A 90 14.23 14.01 11.09
N GLU A 91 14.33 14.09 12.42
CA GLU A 91 15.42 14.77 13.11
C GLU A 91 16.78 14.16 12.77
N LEU A 92 16.87 12.82 12.80
CA LEU A 92 18.08 12.12 12.39
C LEU A 92 18.45 12.44 10.94
N ALA A 93 17.50 12.39 10.01
CA ALA A 93 17.74 12.73 8.61
C ALA A 93 18.24 14.17 8.43
N ARG A 94 17.69 15.14 9.18
CA ARG A 94 18.17 16.53 9.18
C ARG A 94 19.61 16.64 9.69
N LYS A 95 19.95 15.94 10.77
CA LYS A 95 21.32 15.90 11.33
C LYS A 95 22.31 15.28 10.32
N LEU A 96 21.94 14.16 9.70
CA LEU A 96 22.79 13.53 8.69
C LEU A 96 22.99 14.44 7.47
N LYS A 97 21.94 15.13 7.02
CA LYS A 97 22.03 16.11 5.93
C LYS A 97 22.98 17.26 6.28
N SER A 98 22.92 17.79 7.50
CA SER A 98 23.83 18.88 7.91
C SER A 98 25.28 18.43 7.99
N ILE A 99 25.53 17.21 8.52
CA ILE A 99 26.87 16.60 8.54
C ILE A 99 27.40 16.42 7.12
N LEU A 100 26.58 15.89 6.21
CA LEU A 100 26.97 15.69 4.81
C LEU A 100 27.32 17.03 4.13
N ILE A 101 26.52 18.07 4.34
CA ILE A 101 26.78 19.41 3.79
C ILE A 101 28.09 19.98 4.33
N LYS A 102 28.36 19.87 5.63
CA LYS A 102 29.62 20.33 6.23
C LYS A 102 30.82 19.61 5.61
N LYS A 103 30.74 18.27 5.52
CA LYS A 103 31.77 17.43 4.90
C LYS A 103 32.06 17.81 3.46
N VAL A 104 31.03 18.06 2.63
CA VAL A 104 31.20 18.47 1.23
C VAL A 104 31.80 19.87 1.10
N ARG A 105 31.51 20.77 2.05
CA ARG A 105 32.02 22.14 2.06
C ARG A 105 33.43 22.27 2.68
N GLY A 106 34.00 21.19 3.22
CA GLY A 106 35.30 21.22 3.91
C GLY A 106 35.26 21.95 5.25
N LEU A 107 34.09 22.02 5.90
CA LEU A 107 33.85 22.62 7.22
C LEU A 107 33.63 21.55 8.31
#